data_AF-A0A9E5NR12-F1
#
_entry.id   AF-A0A9E5NR12-F1
#
_cell.length_a   1.000
_cell.length_b   1.000
_cell.length_c   1.000
_cell.angle_alpha   90.00
_cell.angle_beta   90.00
_cell.angle_gamma   90.00
#
_symmetry.space_group_name_H-M   'P 1'
#
loop_
_entity.id
_entity.type
_entity.pdbx_description
1 polymer ?
#
loop_
_entity_poly.entity_id
_entity_poly.type
_entity_poly.pdbx_seq_one_letter_code
_entity_poly.pdbx_strand_id
1 'polypeptide(L)'
;MPLRPPFLEHAEGQWSYPGRAIPDWKPAPVRQPIGSPGVVTITYSYDPLYRLTSASYSSRETYSYSYDAVGNRLTMVYPGGTVNYTYDVANRLTSAGGQTYTWDDNGNLLSDGVRTYQYDHANRLKQVTE
;
A
#
# COMPACT_ATOMS: atom_id res chain seq x y z
N MET A 1 -43.25 4.18 23.39
CA MET A 1 -43.02 4.09 21.93
C MET A 1 -44.22 4.70 21.22
N PRO A 2 -44.03 5.74 20.42
CA PRO A 2 -44.67 5.75 19.10
C PRO A 2 -43.69 6.16 17.98
N LEU A 3 -44.00 5.68 16.78
CA LEU A 3 -43.20 5.75 15.56
C LEU A 3 -43.24 7.17 14.98
N ARG A 4 -42.08 7.69 14.55
CA ARG A 4 -41.99 8.94 13.75
C ARG A 4 -42.58 8.68 12.35
N PRO A 5 -43.43 9.57 11.80
CA PRO A 5 -43.91 9.46 10.43
C PRO A 5 -42.81 9.87 9.43
N PRO A 6 -42.87 9.38 8.17
CA PRO A 6 -41.89 9.68 7.14
C PRO A 6 -42.00 11.13 6.66
N PHE A 7 -40.85 11.71 6.37
CA PHE A 7 -40.68 13.06 5.81
C PHE A 7 -41.25 13.11 4.40
N LEU A 8 -42.29 13.92 4.19
CA LEU A 8 -42.76 14.34 2.86
C LEU A 8 -42.40 15.82 2.70
N GLU A 9 -41.51 16.07 1.76
CA GLU A 9 -41.02 17.38 1.35
C GLU A 9 -42.10 18.10 0.53
N HIS A 10 -42.71 19.17 1.08
CA HIS A 10 -43.44 20.17 0.29
C HIS A 10 -43.39 21.54 0.97
N ALA A 11 -42.83 22.49 0.22
CA ALA A 11 -43.21 23.90 0.03
C ALA A 11 -43.56 24.81 1.22
N GLU A 12 -43.02 26.02 1.11
CA GLU A 12 -43.18 27.27 1.85
C GLU A 12 -44.49 27.48 2.63
N GLY A 13 -44.36 27.88 3.90
CA GLY A 13 -45.47 28.40 4.70
C GLY A 13 -45.01 28.83 6.10
N GLN A 14 -45.07 30.13 6.39
CA GLN A 14 -44.93 30.65 7.75
C GLN A 14 -46.13 30.21 8.60
N TRP A 15 -45.89 29.41 9.64
CA TRP A 15 -46.90 29.07 10.64
C TRP A 15 -46.72 29.96 11.88
N SER A 16 -47.71 30.80 12.20
CA SER A 16 -47.82 31.44 13.51
C SER A 16 -48.69 30.59 14.44
N TYR A 17 -48.16 30.24 15.61
CA TYR A 17 -48.89 29.54 16.67
C TYR A 17 -49.21 30.51 17.82
N PRO A 18 -50.46 30.59 18.33
CA PRO A 18 -50.75 31.37 19.52
C PRO A 18 -50.43 30.55 20.78
N GLY A 19 -49.64 31.14 21.68
CA GLY A 19 -49.66 30.82 23.11
C GLY A 19 -49.38 29.38 23.54
N ARG A 20 -48.12 28.93 23.41
CA ARG A 20 -47.46 27.97 24.32
C ARG A 20 -45.96 28.01 24.04
N ALA A 21 -45.16 28.15 25.10
CA ALA A 21 -43.71 28.14 25.00
C ALA A 21 -43.25 26.82 24.36
N ILE A 22 -42.66 26.89 23.18
CA ILE A 22 -41.89 25.79 22.59
C ILE A 22 -40.68 25.56 23.50
N PRO A 23 -40.49 24.36 24.07
CA PRO A 23 -39.27 24.09 24.81
C PRO A 23 -38.09 24.28 23.86
N ASP A 24 -37.06 24.99 24.33
CA ASP A 24 -35.87 25.38 23.57
C ASP A 24 -35.10 24.13 23.10
N TRP A 25 -35.59 23.53 22.00
CA TRP A 25 -35.00 22.35 21.40
C TRP A 25 -33.76 22.80 20.63
N LYS A 26 -32.62 22.74 21.31
CA LYS A 26 -31.31 22.80 20.64
C LYS A 26 -31.14 21.49 19.88
N PRO A 27 -31.07 21.48 18.53
CA PRO A 27 -30.69 20.27 17.82
C PRO A 27 -29.32 19.83 18.36
N ALA A 28 -29.23 18.58 18.81
CA ALA A 28 -27.94 17.98 19.10
C ALA A 28 -27.07 18.12 17.83
N PRO A 29 -25.76 18.40 17.95
CA PRO A 29 -24.89 18.49 16.79
C PRO A 29 -25.03 17.18 16.02
N VAL A 30 -25.36 17.28 14.72
CA VAL A 30 -25.34 16.13 13.81
C VAL A 30 -23.94 15.53 13.94
N ARG A 31 -23.84 14.34 14.55
CA ARG A 31 -22.60 13.58 14.51
C ARG A 31 -22.39 13.28 13.04
N GLN A 32 -21.43 13.97 12.41
CA GLN A 32 -20.97 13.60 11.08
C GLN A 32 -20.68 12.10 11.10
N PRO A 33 -21.11 11.33 10.08
CA PRO A 33 -20.78 9.92 10.03
C PRO A 33 -19.26 9.80 10.18
N ILE A 34 -18.84 8.97 11.13
CA ILE A 34 -17.45 8.56 11.31
C ILE A 34 -16.95 8.23 9.91
N GLY A 35 -15.96 8.98 9.41
CA GLY A 35 -15.62 9.03 8.00
C GLY A 35 -15.69 7.64 7.37
N SER A 36 -16.38 7.51 6.23
CA SER A 36 -16.28 6.32 5.39
C SER A 36 -14.82 5.90 5.36
N PRO A 37 -14.47 4.61 5.56
CA PRO A 37 -13.06 4.19 5.54
C PRO A 37 -12.43 4.84 4.32
N GLY A 38 -11.54 5.79 4.57
CA GLY A 38 -11.20 6.82 3.58
C GLY A 38 -10.72 6.09 2.34
N VAL A 39 -11.33 6.38 1.18
CA VAL A 39 -10.88 5.78 -0.07
C VAL A 39 -9.41 6.15 -0.23
N VAL A 40 -8.54 5.16 -0.10
CA VAL A 40 -7.10 5.34 -0.35
C VAL A 40 -6.90 5.29 -1.85
N THR A 41 -6.43 6.40 -2.42
CA THR A 41 -6.05 6.49 -3.82
C THR A 41 -4.54 6.31 -3.91
N ILE A 42 -4.08 5.50 -4.86
CA ILE A 42 -2.67 5.31 -5.14
C ILE A 42 -2.38 5.87 -6.53
N THR A 43 -1.43 6.79 -6.62
CA THR A 43 -0.96 7.35 -7.89
C THR A 43 0.38 6.70 -8.25
N TYR A 44 0.50 6.18 -9.47
CA TYR A 44 1.70 5.52 -9.97
C TYR A 44 2.41 6.40 -10.99
N SER A 45 3.75 6.38 -10.97
CA SER A 45 4.59 7.02 -11.98
C SER A 45 5.57 6.02 -12.56
N TYR A 46 5.93 6.21 -13.82
CA TYR A 46 6.77 5.29 -14.58
C TYR A 46 7.87 6.06 -15.32
N ASP A 47 8.98 5.39 -15.59
CA ASP A 47 10.01 5.89 -16.50
C ASP A 47 9.65 5.60 -17.99
N PRO A 48 10.43 6.09 -18.97
CA PRO A 48 10.17 5.83 -20.39
C PRO A 48 10.24 4.36 -20.82
N LEU A 49 10.81 3.49 -19.98
CA LEU A 49 10.82 2.03 -20.18
C LEU A 49 9.62 1.35 -19.50
N TYR A 50 8.65 2.14 -19.04
CA TYR A 50 7.45 1.69 -18.33
C TYR A 50 7.73 0.97 -17.01
N ARG A 51 8.85 1.27 -16.36
CA ARG A 51 9.18 0.73 -15.03
C ARG A 51 8.65 1.66 -13.95
N LEU A 52 8.07 1.08 -12.89
CA LEU A 52 7.46 1.83 -11.78
C LEU A 52 8.52 2.62 -11.01
N THR A 53 8.45 3.95 -11.01
CA THR A 53 9.39 4.81 -10.27
C THR A 53 8.81 5.35 -8.97
N SER A 54 7.47 5.45 -8.85
CA SER A 54 6.81 5.92 -7.63
C SER A 54 5.42 5.34 -7.46
N ALA A 55 5.05 5.04 -6.21
CA ALA A 55 3.68 4.77 -5.77
C ALA A 55 3.36 5.70 -4.60
N SER A 56 2.47 6.67 -4.81
CA SER A 56 2.09 7.70 -3.85
C SER A 56 0.67 7.47 -3.35
N TYR A 57 0.52 7.21 -2.06
CA TYR A 57 -0.76 6.97 -1.41
C TYR A 57 -1.35 8.29 -0.91
N SER A 58 -2.67 8.46 -1.04
CA SER A 58 -3.39 9.60 -0.46
C SER A 58 -3.30 9.66 1.07
N SER A 59 -2.89 8.55 1.72
CA SER A 59 -2.53 8.47 3.14
C SER A 59 -1.16 9.05 3.49
N ARG A 60 -0.45 9.67 2.52
CA ARG A 60 0.89 10.29 2.65
C ARG A 60 2.07 9.33 2.68
N GLU A 61 1.85 8.04 2.48
CA GLU A 61 2.93 7.09 2.24
C GLU A 61 3.40 7.19 0.80
N THR A 62 4.72 7.16 0.57
CA THR A 62 5.29 7.16 -0.78
C THR A 62 6.38 6.12 -0.87
N TYR A 63 6.35 5.35 -1.94
CA TYR A 63 7.39 4.41 -2.33
C TYR A 63 8.07 4.94 -3.58
N SER A 64 9.39 4.91 -3.63
CA SER A 64 10.17 5.32 -4.80
C SER A 64 11.19 4.26 -5.16
N TYR A 65 11.40 4.07 -6.47
CA TYR A 65 12.26 3.01 -6.99
C TYR A 65 13.24 3.57 -8.01
N SER A 66 14.46 3.07 -7.99
CA SER A 66 15.46 3.34 -9.02
C SER A 66 15.93 2.02 -9.65
N TYR A 67 16.49 2.12 -10.86
CA TYR A 67 16.89 0.96 -11.64
C TYR A 67 18.19 1.22 -12.38
N ASP A 68 18.94 0.17 -12.66
CA ASP A 68 20.06 0.20 -13.60
C ASP A 68 19.58 0.19 -15.06
N ALA A 69 20.53 0.16 -16.00
CA ALA A 69 20.25 0.18 -17.43
C ALA A 69 19.53 -1.09 -17.93
N VAL A 70 19.70 -2.23 -17.27
CA VAL A 70 19.13 -3.52 -17.71
C VAL A 70 17.83 -3.88 -16.98
N GLY A 71 17.41 -3.07 -16.00
CA GLY A 71 16.13 -3.24 -15.32
C GLY A 71 16.23 -3.79 -13.91
N ASN A 72 17.43 -3.99 -13.38
CA ASN A 72 17.58 -4.38 -11.98
C ASN A 72 17.25 -3.17 -11.11
N ARG A 73 16.45 -3.37 -10.06
CA ARG A 73 16.12 -2.30 -9.10
C ARG A 73 17.36 -1.99 -8.28
N LEU A 74 17.81 -0.75 -8.19
CA LEU A 74 18.95 -0.36 -7.36
C LEU A 74 18.52 0.05 -5.95
N THR A 75 17.39 0.77 -5.84
CA THR A 75 16.88 1.23 -4.55
C THR A 75 15.36 1.12 -4.46
N MET A 76 14.86 0.93 -3.25
CA MET A 76 13.49 1.19 -2.84
C MET A 76 13.51 2.09 -1.61
N VAL A 77 12.96 3.29 -1.73
CA VAL A 77 12.73 4.20 -0.62
C VAL A 77 11.27 4.10 -0.21
N TYR A 78 11.01 3.93 1.08
CA TYR A 78 9.68 3.82 1.66
C TYR A 78 9.66 4.51 3.04
N PRO A 79 8.50 4.73 3.67
CA PRO A 79 8.45 5.47 4.94
C PRO A 79 9.32 4.88 6.06
N GLY A 80 9.57 3.57 6.04
CA GLY A 80 10.41 2.87 7.02
C GLY A 80 11.90 2.83 6.70
N GLY A 81 12.36 3.40 5.58
CA GLY A 81 13.78 3.47 5.24
C GLY A 81 14.10 3.27 3.76
N THR A 82 15.33 2.84 3.49
CA THR A 82 15.80 2.54 2.13
C THR A 82 16.33 1.11 2.07
N VAL A 83 15.87 0.35 1.08
CA VAL A 83 16.43 -0.94 0.70
C VAL A 83 17.34 -0.71 -0.51
N ASN A 84 18.60 -1.05 -0.36
CA ASN A 84 19.55 -1.11 -1.48
C ASN A 84 19.63 -2.54 -2.00
N TYR A 85 19.79 -2.66 -3.31
CA TYR A 85 19.89 -3.93 -4.01
C TYR A 85 21.19 -3.97 -4.81
N THR A 86 21.90 -5.08 -4.74
CA THR A 86 23.12 -5.31 -5.52
C THR A 86 22.98 -6.59 -6.34
N TYR A 87 23.66 -6.62 -7.47
CA TYR A 87 23.59 -7.71 -8.44
C TYR A 87 25.00 -8.11 -8.86
N ASP A 88 25.16 -9.36 -9.28
CA ASP A 88 26.37 -9.79 -9.96
C ASP A 88 26.33 -9.48 -11.46
N VAL A 89 27.40 -9.81 -12.16
CA VAL A 89 27.55 -9.59 -13.62
C VAL A 89 26.54 -10.37 -14.46
N ALA A 90 25.89 -11.39 -13.89
CA ALA A 90 24.85 -12.18 -14.53
C ALA A 90 23.43 -11.66 -14.20
N ASN A 91 23.32 -10.45 -13.59
CA ASN A 91 22.07 -9.83 -13.16
C ASN A 91 21.32 -10.61 -12.08
N ARG A 92 22.03 -11.41 -11.28
CA ARG A 92 21.42 -12.14 -10.16
C ARG A 92 21.57 -11.30 -8.90
N LEU A 93 20.50 -11.20 -8.12
CA LEU A 93 20.48 -10.46 -6.86
C LEU A 93 21.53 -11.05 -5.91
N THR A 94 22.45 -10.24 -5.40
CA THR A 94 23.47 -10.65 -4.42
C THR A 94 23.22 -10.04 -3.05
N SER A 95 22.54 -8.89 -2.98
CA SER A 95 22.07 -8.35 -1.71
C SER A 95 20.77 -7.57 -1.84
N ALA A 96 19.90 -7.67 -0.83
CA ALA A 96 18.73 -6.80 -0.66
C ALA A 96 18.60 -6.40 0.81
N GLY A 97 18.74 -5.11 1.11
CA GLY A 97 18.55 -4.60 2.48
C GLY A 97 19.49 -5.23 3.52
N GLY A 98 20.69 -5.63 3.10
CA GLY A 98 21.67 -6.31 3.95
C GLY A 98 21.60 -7.84 3.93
N GLN A 99 20.49 -8.42 3.47
CA GLN A 99 20.42 -9.87 3.23
C GLN A 99 21.28 -10.24 2.03
N THR A 100 22.01 -11.35 2.12
CA THR A 100 22.94 -11.81 1.08
C THR A 100 22.39 -13.05 0.40
N TYR A 101 22.53 -13.08 -0.92
CA TYR A 101 22.11 -14.17 -1.78
C TYR A 101 23.31 -14.72 -2.53
N THR A 102 23.42 -16.04 -2.60
CA THR A 102 24.51 -16.70 -3.31
C THR A 102 23.97 -17.65 -4.36
N TRP A 103 24.72 -17.83 -5.44
CA TRP A 103 24.31 -18.60 -6.61
C TRP A 103 25.46 -19.49 -7.04
N ASP A 104 25.15 -20.65 -7.61
CA ASP A 104 26.14 -21.45 -8.32
C ASP A 104 26.35 -20.92 -9.75
N ASP A 105 27.30 -21.49 -10.48
CA ASP A 105 27.62 -21.07 -11.85
C ASP A 105 26.50 -21.37 -12.85
N ASN A 106 25.59 -22.29 -12.52
CA ASN A 106 24.43 -22.64 -13.35
C ASN A 106 23.23 -21.69 -13.12
N GLY A 107 23.33 -20.76 -12.16
CA GLY A 107 22.24 -19.84 -11.83
C GLY A 107 21.25 -20.40 -10.81
N ASN A 108 21.57 -21.49 -10.13
CA ASN A 108 20.76 -21.98 -9.01
C ASN A 108 21.11 -21.19 -7.74
N LEU A 109 20.08 -20.82 -6.98
CA LEU A 109 20.23 -20.12 -5.70
C LEU A 109 20.81 -21.07 -4.65
N LEU A 110 21.94 -20.76 -4.04
CA LEU A 110 22.56 -21.56 -2.99
C LEU A 110 22.17 -21.09 -1.58
N SER A 111 21.91 -19.80 -1.40
CA SER A 111 21.44 -19.21 -0.14
C SER A 111 20.58 -17.99 -0.39
N ASP A 112 19.50 -17.83 0.39
CA ASP A 112 18.67 -16.61 0.43
C ASP A 112 18.90 -15.75 1.69
N GLY A 113 19.96 -16.06 2.45
CA GLY A 113 20.28 -15.43 3.73
C GLY A 113 19.56 -16.04 4.93
N VAL A 114 18.57 -16.92 4.70
CA VAL A 114 17.85 -17.67 5.74
C VAL A 114 18.05 -19.16 5.54
N ARG A 115 17.91 -19.64 4.30
CA ARG A 115 17.98 -21.03 3.92
C ARG A 115 19.13 -21.30 2.97
N THR A 116 19.59 -22.54 2.97
CA THR A 116 20.52 -23.05 1.97
C THR A 116 19.87 -24.11 1.11
N TYR A 117 20.30 -24.18 -0.16
CA TYR A 117 19.70 -25.00 -1.19
C TYR A 117 20.78 -25.85 -1.86
N GLN A 118 20.46 -27.13 -2.08
CA GLN A 118 21.35 -28.05 -2.81
C GLN A 118 20.63 -28.65 -4.00
N TYR A 119 21.36 -28.80 -5.10
CA TYR A 119 20.83 -29.30 -6.37
C TYR A 119 21.55 -30.59 -6.76
N ASP A 120 20.88 -31.45 -7.53
CA ASP A 120 21.52 -32.56 -8.19
C ASP A 120 22.22 -32.15 -9.50
N HIS A 121 22.91 -33.09 -10.14
CA HIS A 121 23.63 -32.84 -11.41
C HIS A 121 22.72 -32.44 -12.58
N ALA A 122 21.40 -32.60 -12.44
CA ALA A 122 20.41 -32.23 -13.45
C ALA A 122 19.74 -30.88 -13.13
N ASN A 123 20.34 -30.07 -12.23
CA ASN A 123 19.82 -28.77 -11.77
C ASN A 123 18.45 -28.86 -11.10
N ARG A 124 18.13 -29.98 -10.45
CA ARG A 124 16.88 -30.14 -9.68
C ARG A 124 17.18 -29.96 -8.19
N LEU A 125 16.31 -29.23 -7.50
CA LEU A 125 16.42 -29.04 -6.05
C LEU A 125 16.35 -30.39 -5.34
N LYS A 126 17.39 -30.68 -4.56
CA LYS A 126 17.57 -31.94 -3.83
C LYS A 126 17.33 -31.74 -2.32
N GLN A 127 17.69 -30.58 -1.77
CA GLN A 127 17.59 -30.31 -0.34
C GLN A 127 17.44 -28.81 -0.05
N VAL A 128 16.69 -28.50 1.00
CA VAL A 128 16.62 -27.17 1.63
C VAL A 128 16.94 -27.33 3.11
N THR A 129 17.67 -26.39 3.69
CA THR A 129 17.99 -26.35 5.13
C THR A 129 17.78 -24.94 5.66
N GLU A 130 17.24 -24.82 6.87
CA GLU A 130 17.04 -23.55 7.60
C GLU A 130 18.14 -23.31 8.62
#